data_AF-A0A6J3M093-F1
#
_entry.id   AF-A0A6J3M093-F1
#
_cell.length_a   1.000
_cell.length_b   1.000
_cell.length_c   1.000
_cell.angle_alpha   90.00
_cell.angle_beta   90.00
_cell.angle_gamma   90.00
#
_symmetry.space_group_name_H-M   'P 1'
#
loop_
_entity.id
_entity.type
_entity.pdbx_description
1 polymer ?
#
loop_
_entity_poly.entity_id
_entity_poly.type
_entity_poly.pdbx_seq_one_letter_code
_entity_poly.pdbx_strand_id
1 'polypeptide(L)'
;MTDANSDALYALLCGQGRWFFKQSEFFSVTFHEGGTGELIYIGDHMWIIGANIEWNRLPLSSTDVGHKPQHSTTKIIGTIKLEIRLLKSHAKSLSGRFEEFLNSMYFYEEAFQPRPLLITIERGLFAMDNEGMNVALMLERPHKMRAGRCGLRLCFDQSPYPSIESTKKEGPFGGNTGYLDLSKYTYAVGKEFLASAKYTATRNGSHASETRCATS
;
A
#
# COMPACT_ATOMS: atom_id res chain seq x y z
N MET A 1 23.27 -2.13 -12.29
CA MET A 1 22.15 -2.27 -13.24
C MET A 1 20.89 -2.26 -12.42
N THR A 2 20.10 -1.19 -12.47
CA THR A 2 18.75 -1.21 -11.89
C THR A 2 17.90 -2.12 -12.76
N ASP A 3 17.33 -3.16 -12.16
CA ASP A 3 16.40 -4.03 -12.87
C ASP A 3 15.20 -3.17 -13.29
N ALA A 4 14.99 -2.98 -14.60
CA ALA A 4 13.87 -2.21 -15.13
C ALA A 4 12.50 -2.68 -14.60
N ASN A 5 12.43 -3.94 -14.15
CA ASN A 5 11.28 -4.52 -13.47
C ASN A 5 11.05 -3.93 -12.07
N SER A 6 12.12 -3.64 -11.33
CA SER A 6 12.08 -3.01 -10.01
C SER A 6 11.57 -1.56 -10.11
N ASP A 7 12.07 -0.79 -11.07
CA ASP A 7 11.63 0.60 -11.31
C ASP A 7 10.13 0.68 -11.66
N ALA A 8 9.62 -0.25 -12.47
CA ALA A 8 8.21 -0.33 -12.81
C ALA A 8 7.32 -0.62 -11.58
N LEU A 9 7.78 -1.47 -10.65
CA LEU A 9 7.04 -1.77 -9.42
C LEU A 9 6.99 -0.56 -8.47
N TYR A 10 8.08 0.23 -8.38
CA TYR A 10 8.08 1.46 -7.57
C TYR A 10 7.20 2.55 -8.19
N ALA A 11 7.22 2.69 -9.53
CA ALA A 11 6.32 3.59 -10.23
C ALA A 11 4.85 3.17 -10.01
N LEU A 12 4.56 1.87 -10.01
CA LEU A 12 3.25 1.34 -9.68
C LEU A 12 2.85 1.68 -8.24
N LEU A 13 3.76 1.52 -7.29
CA LEU A 13 3.54 1.85 -5.87
C LEU A 13 3.12 3.30 -5.67
N CYS A 14 3.81 4.24 -6.32
CA CYS A 14 3.54 5.68 -6.21
C CYS A 14 2.34 6.13 -7.06
N GLY A 15 2.15 5.51 -8.23
CA GLY A 15 1.13 5.90 -9.20
C GLY A 15 -0.32 5.62 -8.80
N GLN A 16 -0.56 4.79 -7.79
CA GLN A 16 -1.91 4.53 -7.28
C GLN A 16 -2.47 5.64 -6.38
N GLY A 17 -1.63 6.59 -5.95
CA GLY A 17 -1.98 7.56 -4.92
C GLY A 17 -2.11 6.87 -3.57
N ARG A 18 -3.30 6.36 -3.23
CA ARG A 18 -3.60 5.79 -1.92
C ARG A 18 -3.98 4.31 -2.02
N TRP A 19 -3.34 3.49 -1.20
CA TRP A 19 -3.64 2.09 -0.98
C TRP A 19 -4.45 1.94 0.31
N PHE A 20 -5.53 1.16 0.28
CA PHE A 20 -6.45 1.03 1.41
C PHE A 20 -6.40 -0.37 2.02
N PHE A 21 -6.28 -0.49 3.33
CA PHE A 21 -6.46 -1.78 3.98
C PHE A 21 -7.97 -2.00 4.15
N LYS A 22 -8.55 -2.91 3.33
CA LYS A 22 -10.01 -3.14 3.23
C LYS A 22 -10.79 -1.94 2.63
N GLN A 23 -12.12 -1.93 2.74
CA GLN A 23 -13.00 -0.88 2.21
C GLN A 23 -12.92 0.47 2.97
N SER A 24 -12.08 0.57 3.97
CA SER A 24 -12.12 1.70 4.89
C SER A 24 -11.04 2.72 4.54
N GLU A 25 -11.44 3.98 4.36
CA GLU A 25 -10.48 5.10 4.25
C GLU A 25 -9.68 5.32 5.54
N PHE A 26 -10.14 4.71 6.63
CA PHE A 26 -9.52 4.75 7.95
C PHE A 26 -8.24 3.92 8.04
N PHE A 27 -7.95 3.06 7.05
CA PHE A 27 -6.71 2.31 6.98
C PHE A 27 -6.09 2.52 5.60
N SER A 28 -4.99 3.27 5.53
CA SER A 28 -4.36 3.51 4.24
C SER A 28 -2.86 3.79 4.32
N VAL A 29 -2.19 3.52 3.22
CA VAL A 29 -0.80 3.91 2.99
C VAL A 29 -0.69 4.61 1.65
N THR A 30 0.08 5.69 1.62
CA THR A 30 0.34 6.51 0.44
C THR A 30 1.85 6.57 0.25
N PHE A 31 2.32 6.32 -0.97
CA PHE A 31 3.72 6.44 -1.34
C PHE A 31 3.86 7.56 -2.38
N HIS A 32 4.71 8.54 -2.11
CA HIS A 32 5.03 9.63 -3.02
C HIS A 32 6.39 9.40 -3.66
N GLU A 33 6.53 9.88 -4.89
CA GLU A 33 7.84 10.01 -5.52
C GLU A 33 8.78 10.83 -4.62
N GLY A 34 10.04 10.41 -4.55
CA GLY A 34 11.03 11.04 -3.66
C GLY A 34 11.15 10.42 -2.26
N GLY A 35 10.52 9.27 -2.00
CA GLY A 35 10.75 8.52 -0.76
C GLY A 35 9.98 9.05 0.45
N THR A 36 8.83 9.69 0.23
CA THR A 36 7.95 10.15 1.31
C THR A 36 6.56 9.54 1.18
N GLY A 37 5.71 9.70 2.20
CA GLY A 37 4.36 9.14 2.16
C GLY A 37 3.58 9.43 3.43
N GLU A 38 2.46 8.73 3.55
CA GLU A 38 1.61 8.75 4.75
C GLU A 38 1.16 7.34 5.10
N LEU A 39 1.12 7.04 6.39
CA LEU A 39 0.54 5.82 6.95
C LEU A 39 -0.55 6.21 7.93
N ILE A 40 -1.77 5.72 7.68
CA ILE A 40 -2.98 6.08 8.42
C ILE A 40 -3.67 4.81 8.90
N TYR A 41 -3.93 4.77 10.20
CA TYR A 41 -4.78 3.79 10.87
C TYR A 41 -5.70 4.55 11.83
N ILE A 42 -7.01 4.36 11.68
CA ILE A 42 -8.03 4.93 12.56
C ILE A 42 -8.90 3.75 13.00
N GLY A 43 -8.68 3.28 14.23
CA GLY A 43 -9.44 2.18 14.83
C GLY A 43 -10.79 2.63 15.38
N ASP A 44 -11.68 1.66 15.60
CA ASP A 44 -13.07 1.85 16.05
C ASP A 44 -13.21 2.59 17.40
N HIS A 45 -12.14 2.67 18.20
CA HIS A 45 -12.12 3.29 19.52
C HIS A 45 -11.17 4.51 19.60
N MET A 46 -11.09 5.32 18.54
CA MET A 46 -10.27 6.54 18.42
C MET A 46 -8.74 6.33 18.45
N TRP A 47 -8.27 5.12 18.15
CA TRP A 47 -6.83 4.88 17.98
C TRP A 47 -6.39 5.38 16.61
N ILE A 48 -5.75 6.55 16.58
CA ILE A 48 -5.31 7.19 15.34
C ILE A 48 -3.80 7.13 15.27
N ILE A 49 -3.28 6.33 14.34
CA ILE A 49 -1.91 6.46 13.85
C ILE A 49 -2.03 7.24 12.56
N GLY A 50 -1.57 8.48 12.58
CA GLY A 50 -1.51 9.32 11.38
C GLY A 50 -0.10 9.81 11.24
N ALA A 51 0.76 9.08 10.55
CA ALA A 51 2.17 9.44 10.45
C ALA A 51 2.55 9.80 9.02
N ASN A 52 3.37 10.83 8.85
CA ASN A 52 4.18 10.90 7.65
C ASN A 52 5.21 9.77 7.69
N ILE A 53 5.54 9.24 6.52
CA ILE A 53 6.60 8.24 6.39
C ILE A 53 7.69 8.74 5.47
N GLU A 54 8.90 8.27 5.72
CA GLU A 54 9.98 8.25 4.75
C GLU A 54 10.26 6.81 4.37
N TRP A 55 10.66 6.60 3.12
CA TRP A 55 10.99 5.27 2.64
C TRP A 55 12.11 5.28 1.61
N ASN A 56 12.94 4.23 1.67
CA ASN A 56 14.04 4.00 0.76
C ASN A 56 13.92 2.64 0.10
N ARG A 57 14.38 2.55 -1.15
CA ARG A 57 14.47 1.27 -1.87
C ARG A 57 15.65 0.47 -1.31
N LEU A 58 15.41 -0.78 -0.99
CA LEU A 58 16.46 -1.72 -0.61
C LEU A 58 16.69 -2.74 -1.74
N PRO A 59 17.93 -3.23 -1.91
CA PRO A 59 18.19 -4.34 -2.81
C PRO A 59 17.49 -5.60 -2.30
N LEU A 60 16.92 -6.38 -3.22
CA LEU A 60 16.44 -7.73 -2.92
C LEU A 60 17.62 -8.68 -2.83
N SER A 61 17.65 -9.52 -1.79
CA SER A 61 18.58 -10.64 -1.69
C SER A 61 17.95 -11.92 -2.24
N SER A 62 18.77 -12.94 -2.50
CA SER A 62 18.29 -14.27 -2.92
C SER A 62 17.41 -14.96 -1.86
N THR A 63 17.46 -14.51 -0.61
CA THR A 63 16.65 -15.01 0.50
C THR A 63 15.31 -14.28 0.64
N ASP A 64 15.10 -13.18 -0.07
CA ASP A 64 13.87 -12.41 -0.03
C ASP A 64 12.79 -13.12 -0.88
N VAL A 65 12.15 -14.12 -0.27
CA VAL A 65 11.05 -14.87 -0.90
C VAL A 65 9.75 -14.13 -0.62
N GLY A 66 9.16 -13.57 -1.68
CA GLY A 66 7.82 -12.97 -1.60
C GLY A 66 6.76 -13.98 -1.13
N HIS A 67 5.62 -13.47 -0.68
CA HIS A 67 4.52 -14.34 -0.26
C HIS A 67 4.03 -15.21 -1.41
N LYS A 68 3.62 -16.44 -1.08
CA LYS A 68 2.82 -17.23 -2.01
C LYS A 68 1.46 -16.53 -2.20
N PRO A 69 0.88 -16.59 -3.41
CA PRO A 69 -0.42 -15.99 -3.65
C PRO A 69 -1.45 -16.59 -2.68
N GLN A 70 -2.20 -15.74 -1.98
CA GLN A 70 -3.19 -16.22 -0.99
C GLN A 70 -4.35 -16.98 -1.66
N HIS A 71 -4.65 -16.66 -2.92
CA HIS A 71 -5.74 -17.28 -3.68
C HIS A 71 -5.26 -17.79 -5.03
N SER A 72 -5.83 -18.91 -5.50
CA SER A 72 -5.50 -19.52 -6.79
C SER A 72 -5.74 -18.62 -8.00
N THR A 73 -6.56 -17.58 -7.85
CA THR A 73 -6.86 -16.59 -8.90
C THR A 73 -5.96 -15.35 -8.88
N THR A 74 -5.01 -15.28 -7.94
CA THR A 74 -4.12 -14.12 -7.77
C THR A 74 -2.77 -14.37 -8.45
N LYS A 75 -2.27 -13.35 -9.15
CA LYS A 75 -0.98 -13.35 -9.83
C LYS A 75 -0.04 -12.37 -9.15
N ILE A 76 1.13 -12.85 -8.71
CA ILE A 76 2.21 -11.98 -8.25
C ILE A 76 2.75 -11.20 -9.45
N ILE A 77 2.76 -9.87 -9.33
CA ILE A 77 3.35 -8.95 -10.31
C ILE A 77 4.85 -8.83 -10.02
N GLY A 78 5.20 -8.76 -8.74
CA GLY A 78 6.58 -8.72 -8.30
C GLY A 78 6.69 -8.43 -6.81
N THR A 79 7.93 -8.41 -6.34
CA THR A 79 8.27 -8.13 -4.95
C THR A 79 9.24 -6.95 -4.93
N ILE A 80 9.08 -6.08 -3.93
CA ILE A 80 9.99 -4.97 -3.65
C ILE A 80 10.36 -5.00 -2.18
N LYS A 81 11.54 -4.46 -1.85
CA LYS A 81 11.97 -4.29 -0.46
C LYS A 81 12.14 -2.82 -0.18
N LEU A 82 11.47 -2.35 0.86
CA LEU A 82 11.53 -0.96 1.30
C LEU A 82 12.06 -0.89 2.71
N GLU A 83 12.87 0.10 3.01
CA GLU A 83 13.04 0.56 4.38
C GLU A 83 12.00 1.64 4.63
N ILE A 84 11.12 1.49 5.63
CA ILE A 84 10.11 2.49 5.98
C ILE A 84 10.41 3.03 7.38
N ARG A 85 10.44 4.36 7.50
CA ARG A 85 10.57 5.09 8.76
C ARG A 85 9.30 5.89 9.01
N LEU A 86 8.69 5.70 10.19
CA LEU A 86 7.61 6.58 10.63
C LEU A 86 8.19 7.87 11.19
N LEU A 87 7.60 9.00 10.84
CA LEU A 87 7.94 10.28 11.43
C LEU A 87 7.03 10.57 12.63
N LYS A 88 7.55 11.33 13.58
CA LYS A 88 6.76 11.85 14.72
C LYS A 88 5.69 12.85 14.28
N SER A 89 5.84 13.43 13.09
CA SER A 89 4.90 14.38 12.51
C SER A 89 3.64 13.69 12.01
N HIS A 90 2.53 14.41 12.10
CA HIS A 90 1.24 13.93 11.64
C HIS A 90 1.13 13.84 10.13
N ALA A 91 0.41 12.84 9.64
CA ALA A 91 0.00 12.74 8.24
C ALA A 91 -0.67 14.05 7.82
N LYS A 92 -0.15 14.70 6.78
CA LYS A 92 -0.64 16.00 6.30
C LYS A 92 -2.11 15.93 5.91
N SER A 93 -2.57 14.79 5.38
CA SER A 93 -3.98 14.59 5.03
C SER A 93 -4.94 14.56 6.23
N LEU A 94 -4.43 14.52 7.47
CA LEU A 94 -5.20 14.63 8.71
C LEU A 94 -5.09 15.99 9.41
N SER A 95 -4.34 16.94 8.83
CA SER A 95 -4.22 18.31 9.36
C SER A 95 -5.59 18.97 9.57
N GLY A 96 -5.72 19.76 10.64
CA GLY A 96 -6.95 20.43 11.06
C GLY A 96 -8.02 19.53 11.71
N ARG A 97 -7.88 18.20 11.73
CA ARG A 97 -8.87 17.29 12.34
C ARG A 97 -8.37 16.56 13.59
N PHE A 98 -7.07 16.26 13.64
CA PHE A 98 -6.48 15.40 14.66
C PHE A 98 -5.12 15.90 15.15
N GLU A 99 -4.88 17.22 15.12
CA GLU A 99 -3.57 17.82 15.47
C GLU A 99 -3.14 17.51 16.91
N GLU A 100 -4.10 17.25 17.80
CA GLU A 100 -3.87 16.91 19.20
C GLU A 100 -3.24 15.52 19.40
N PHE A 101 -3.30 14.62 18.41
CA PHE A 101 -2.95 13.20 18.58
C PHE A 101 -1.48 12.89 18.27
N LEU A 102 -0.51 13.62 18.81
CA LEU A 102 0.91 13.44 18.44
C LEU A 102 1.39 11.98 18.60
N ASN A 103 1.86 11.36 17.50
CA ASN A 103 2.34 9.97 17.50
C ASN A 103 3.40 9.72 18.59
N SER A 104 4.25 10.72 18.89
CA SER A 104 5.28 10.64 19.95
C SER A 104 4.72 10.45 21.37
N MET A 105 3.45 10.78 21.60
CA MET A 105 2.77 10.53 22.88
C MET A 105 2.41 9.06 23.04
N TYR A 106 2.13 8.36 21.93
CA TYR A 106 1.62 6.99 21.94
C TYR A 106 2.70 5.94 21.72
N PHE A 107 3.83 6.31 21.11
CA PHE A 107 4.90 5.37 20.76
C PHE A 107 6.22 5.70 21.44
N TYR A 108 7.01 4.65 21.71
CA TYR A 108 8.41 4.80 22.10
C TYR A 108 9.29 5.14 20.88
N GLU A 109 10.56 5.48 21.12
CA GLU A 109 11.47 5.92 20.05
C GLU A 109 11.73 4.81 19.01
N GLU A 110 11.64 3.55 19.44
CA GLU A 110 11.82 2.35 18.64
C GLU A 110 10.78 2.25 17.50
N ALA A 111 9.57 2.77 17.70
CA ALA A 111 8.52 2.78 16.67
C ALA A 111 8.86 3.68 15.47
N PHE A 112 9.74 4.67 15.67
CA PHE A 112 10.18 5.63 14.66
C PHE A 112 11.50 5.24 14.01
N GLN A 113 12.06 4.07 14.35
CA GLN A 113 13.25 3.57 13.69
C GLN A 113 12.90 3.06 12.28
N PRO A 114 13.79 3.21 11.28
CA PRO A 114 13.62 2.60 9.98
C PRO A 114 13.48 1.07 10.10
N ARG A 115 12.52 0.49 9.37
CA ARG A 115 12.29 -0.96 9.35
C ARG A 115 12.24 -1.48 7.91
N PRO A 116 13.00 -2.53 7.58
CA PRO A 116 12.89 -3.18 6.28
C PRO A 116 11.58 -3.97 6.19
N LEU A 117 10.83 -3.77 5.11
CA LEU A 117 9.61 -4.48 4.77
C LEU A 117 9.74 -5.07 3.38
N LEU A 118 9.36 -6.33 3.24
CA LEU A 118 9.20 -7.00 1.96
C LEU A 118 7.74 -6.88 1.52
N ILE A 119 7.51 -6.27 0.37
CA ILE A 119 6.17 -6.00 -0.17
C ILE A 119 6.01 -6.78 -1.46
N THR A 120 5.06 -7.71 -1.47
CA THR A 120 4.63 -8.41 -2.68
C THR A 120 3.44 -7.68 -3.28
N ILE A 121 3.50 -7.35 -4.58
CA ILE A 121 2.40 -6.75 -5.30
C ILE A 121 1.68 -7.84 -6.09
N GLU A 122 0.39 -8.01 -5.83
CA GLU A 122 -0.47 -8.99 -6.48
C GLU A 122 -1.53 -8.30 -7.34
N ARG A 123 -1.92 -8.97 -8.42
CA ARG A 123 -3.07 -8.63 -9.26
C ARG A 123 -4.08 -9.75 -9.16
N GLY A 124 -5.35 -9.42 -8.92
CA GLY A 124 -6.38 -10.42 -8.86
C GLY A 124 -7.78 -9.84 -8.64
N LEU A 125 -8.72 -10.76 -8.45
CA LEU A 125 -10.07 -10.45 -8.02
C LEU A 125 -10.12 -10.59 -6.50
N PHE A 126 -9.87 -9.50 -5.81
CA PHE A 126 -9.96 -9.45 -4.35
C PHE A 126 -11.41 -9.19 -3.96
N ALA A 127 -12.00 -10.13 -3.20
CA ALA A 127 -13.27 -9.87 -2.54
C ALA A 127 -13.06 -8.72 -1.57
N MET A 128 -14.01 -7.79 -1.56
CA MET A 128 -14.05 -6.84 -0.47
C MET A 128 -14.74 -7.54 0.70
N ASP A 129 -14.06 -7.71 1.83
CA ASP A 129 -14.67 -8.23 3.05
C ASP A 129 -15.84 -7.28 3.42
N ASN A 130 -17.06 -7.71 3.13
CA ASN A 130 -18.29 -7.00 3.50
C ASN A 130 -18.68 -7.29 4.96
N GLU A 131 -17.93 -8.18 5.64
CA GLU A 131 -18.16 -8.52 7.04
C GLU A 131 -17.61 -7.40 7.94
N GLY A 132 -18.45 -6.38 8.21
CA GLY A 132 -18.24 -5.46 9.32
C GLY A 132 -18.44 -3.97 9.04
N MET A 133 -18.66 -3.52 7.79
CA MET A 133 -19.00 -2.11 7.57
C MET A 133 -20.44 -1.83 8.01
N ASN A 134 -20.57 -1.03 9.07
CA ASN A 134 -21.84 -0.50 9.55
C ASN A 134 -22.53 0.26 8.41
N VAL A 135 -23.70 -0.22 7.98
CA VAL A 135 -24.49 0.29 6.85
C VAL A 135 -24.75 1.80 6.97
N ALA A 136 -24.73 2.35 8.18
CA ALA A 136 -24.87 3.78 8.43
C ALA A 136 -23.79 4.64 7.72
N LEU A 137 -22.54 4.16 7.62
CA LEU A 137 -21.46 4.89 6.95
C LEU A 137 -21.54 4.81 5.41
N MET A 138 -22.33 3.88 4.85
CA MET A 138 -22.53 3.79 3.40
C MET A 138 -23.52 4.84 2.87
N LEU A 139 -24.43 5.35 3.71
CA LEU A 139 -25.49 6.27 3.28
C LEU A 139 -24.98 7.69 3.02
N GLU A 140 -23.84 8.09 3.61
CA GLU A 140 -23.33 9.46 3.49
C GLU A 140 -22.37 9.69 2.29
N ARG A 141 -21.91 8.63 1.60
CA ARG A 141 -20.99 8.79 0.46
C ARG A 141 -21.36 7.91 -0.75
N PRO A 142 -22.36 8.31 -1.57
CA PRO A 142 -22.88 7.47 -2.66
C PRO A 142 -21.97 7.30 -3.87
N HIS A 143 -20.78 7.91 -3.91
CA HIS A 143 -20.03 8.05 -5.15
C HIS A 143 -18.54 7.75 -4.94
N LYS A 144 -18.13 6.49 -5.15
CA LYS A 144 -16.85 6.06 -5.78
C LYS A 144 -16.39 4.64 -5.42
N MET A 145 -17.06 3.91 -4.52
CA MET A 145 -16.70 2.52 -4.19
C MET A 145 -17.31 1.47 -5.13
N ARG A 146 -17.40 1.76 -6.44
CA ARG A 146 -17.67 0.71 -7.42
C ARG A 146 -16.36 -0.03 -7.70
N ALA A 147 -16.21 -1.18 -7.05
CA ALA A 147 -15.16 -2.15 -7.34
C ALA A 147 -15.15 -2.50 -8.83
N GLY A 148 -14.18 -1.92 -9.54
CA GLY A 148 -13.71 -2.39 -10.83
C GLY A 148 -12.86 -3.63 -10.59
N ARG A 149 -13.29 -4.72 -11.22
CA ARG A 149 -12.63 -6.03 -11.23
C ARG A 149 -11.18 -5.85 -11.69
N CYS A 150 -10.25 -6.46 -10.94
CA CYS A 150 -8.79 -6.32 -11.02
C CYS A 150 -8.24 -5.10 -10.26
N GLY A 151 -8.25 -5.14 -8.92
CA GLY A 151 -7.52 -4.19 -8.07
C GLY A 151 -6.14 -4.74 -7.74
N LEU A 152 -5.16 -3.90 -7.49
CA LEU A 152 -3.84 -4.35 -7.04
C LEU A 152 -3.89 -4.59 -5.53
N ARG A 153 -3.06 -5.49 -5.01
CA ARG A 153 -2.89 -5.70 -3.57
C ARG A 153 -1.42 -5.68 -3.19
N LEU A 154 -1.05 -4.86 -2.22
CA LEU A 154 0.20 -4.97 -1.49
C LEU A 154 0.02 -6.02 -0.40
N CYS A 155 0.97 -6.94 -0.29
CA CYS A 155 1.09 -7.90 0.79
C CYS A 155 2.44 -7.66 1.47
N PHE A 156 2.41 -7.21 2.72
CA PHE A 156 3.59 -6.98 3.55
C PHE A 156 3.97 -8.27 4.29
N ASP A 157 5.26 -8.54 4.40
CA ASP A 157 5.82 -9.62 5.23
C ASP A 157 5.58 -9.43 6.73
N GLN A 158 5.55 -8.18 7.16
CA GLN A 158 5.21 -7.78 8.52
C GLN A 158 4.37 -6.51 8.51
N SER A 159 3.75 -6.19 9.65
CA SER A 159 2.90 -4.99 9.74
C SER A 159 3.68 -3.72 9.40
N PRO A 160 3.16 -2.84 8.52
CA PRO A 160 3.75 -1.53 8.31
C PRO A 160 3.57 -0.60 9.53
N TYR A 161 2.71 -0.96 10.48
CA TYR A 161 2.46 -0.21 11.70
C TYR A 161 3.43 -0.58 12.85
N PRO A 162 3.59 0.27 13.87
CA PRO A 162 4.36 -0.06 15.06
C PRO A 162 3.84 -1.34 15.74
N SER A 163 4.75 -2.10 16.36
CA SER A 163 4.34 -3.26 17.16
C SER A 163 3.70 -2.80 18.47
N ILE A 164 2.98 -3.74 19.09
CA ILE A 164 2.43 -3.55 20.44
C ILE A 164 3.51 -3.19 21.46
N GLU A 165 4.70 -3.82 21.40
CA GLU A 165 5.78 -3.55 22.36
C GLU A 165 6.33 -2.13 22.22
N SER A 166 6.25 -1.56 21.01
CA SER A 166 6.67 -0.18 20.73
C SER A 166 5.61 0.87 21.09
N THR A 167 4.47 0.45 21.66
CA THR A 167 3.36 1.32 22.07
C THR A 167 3.39 1.57 23.59
N LYS A 168 3.19 2.82 24.00
CA LYS A 168 3.09 3.22 25.41
C LYS A 168 1.76 2.77 25.99
N LYS A 169 1.79 2.17 27.18
CA LYS A 169 0.59 1.65 27.86
C LYS A 169 -0.36 2.76 28.33
N GLU A 170 0.18 3.94 28.60
CA GLU A 170 -0.55 5.10 29.10
C GLU A 170 -0.97 5.99 27.92
N GLY A 171 -1.93 5.51 27.13
CA GLY A 171 -2.68 6.41 26.26
C GLY A 171 -3.48 7.42 27.11
N PRO A 172 -3.75 8.64 26.62
CA PRO A 172 -4.47 9.69 27.35
C PRO A 172 -5.91 9.29 27.78
N PHE A 173 -6.43 8.18 27.27
CA PHE A 173 -7.77 7.70 27.59
C PHE A 173 -7.82 6.65 28.72
N GLY A 174 -6.69 6.29 29.34
CA GLY A 174 -6.65 5.50 30.59
C GLY A 174 -7.33 4.11 30.53
N GLY A 175 -7.77 3.67 29.35
CA GLY A 175 -8.47 2.42 29.14
C GLY A 175 -7.51 1.28 28.84
N ASN A 176 -7.86 0.08 29.29
CA ASN A 176 -7.21 -1.16 28.87
C ASN A 176 -7.43 -1.28 27.36
N THR A 177 -6.42 -0.89 26.60
CA THR A 177 -6.46 -0.90 25.14
C THR A 177 -6.58 -2.36 24.75
N GLY A 178 -7.72 -2.77 24.22
CA GLY A 178 -7.82 -4.06 23.54
C GLY A 178 -6.80 -4.03 22.43
N TYR A 179 -5.58 -4.48 22.71
CA TYR A 179 -4.41 -4.18 21.91
C TYR A 179 -4.64 -4.74 20.53
N LEU A 180 -4.75 -3.81 19.58
CA LEU A 180 -5.04 -4.15 18.23
C LEU A 180 -3.78 -4.78 17.67
N ASP A 181 -3.86 -6.08 17.42
CA ASP A 181 -2.78 -6.83 16.80
C ASP A 181 -2.67 -6.39 15.33
N LEU A 182 -1.92 -5.30 15.11
CA LEU A 182 -1.67 -4.73 13.80
C LEU A 182 -0.89 -5.69 12.89
N SER A 183 -0.33 -6.78 13.43
CA SER A 183 0.25 -7.87 12.65
C SER A 183 -0.78 -8.58 11.77
N LYS A 184 -2.08 -8.42 12.03
CA LYS A 184 -3.17 -8.97 11.19
C LYS A 184 -3.46 -8.14 9.94
N TYR A 185 -2.96 -6.91 9.85
CA TYR A 185 -3.22 -5.99 8.73
C TYR A 185 -2.01 -5.95 7.79
N THR A 186 -1.79 -7.04 7.06
CA THR A 186 -0.63 -7.17 6.17
C THR A 186 -0.94 -6.87 4.71
N TYR A 187 -2.12 -6.34 4.37
CA TYR A 187 -2.41 -6.06 2.97
C TYR A 187 -3.22 -4.79 2.70
N ALA A 188 -2.83 -4.07 1.64
CA ALA A 188 -3.49 -2.86 1.17
C ALA A 188 -3.90 -3.01 -0.30
N VAL A 189 -5.04 -2.46 -0.70
CA VAL A 189 -5.63 -2.59 -2.03
C VAL A 189 -5.56 -1.24 -2.74
N GLY A 190 -4.99 -1.24 -3.93
CA GLY A 190 -4.90 -0.09 -4.82
C GLY A 190 -5.93 -0.21 -5.95
N LYS A 191 -6.23 0.93 -6.59
CA LYS A 191 -6.96 0.90 -7.86
C LYS A 191 -6.04 0.34 -8.95
N GLU A 192 -6.59 0.01 -10.11
CA GLU A 192 -5.75 -0.26 -11.27
C GLU A 192 -5.47 1.07 -11.97
N PHE A 193 -4.20 1.35 -12.26
CA PHE A 193 -3.86 2.37 -13.23
C PHE A 193 -4.17 1.75 -14.60
N LEU A 194 -5.35 2.03 -15.16
CA LEU A 194 -5.59 1.79 -16.58
C LEU A 194 -4.64 2.71 -17.34
N ALA A 195 -3.43 2.22 -17.62
CA ALA A 195 -2.48 2.93 -18.46
C ALA A 195 -3.08 3.02 -19.87
N SER A 196 -3.82 4.09 -20.13
CA SER A 196 -3.94 4.67 -21.46
C SER A 196 -2.57 5.24 -21.84
N ALA A 197 -1.60 4.38 -22.11
CA ALA A 197 -0.31 4.75 -22.69
C ALA A 197 0.35 3.50 -23.26
N LYS A 198 0.03 3.23 -24.52
CA LYS A 198 0.91 2.64 -25.53
C LYS A 198 2.22 2.04 -24.98
N TYR A 199 2.17 0.79 -24.53
CA TYR A 199 3.36 -0.04 -24.46
C TYR A 199 3.66 -0.55 -25.88
N THR A 200 3.98 0.36 -26.79
CA THR A 200 4.73 0.04 -28.01
C THR A 200 6.17 -0.18 -27.61
N ALA A 201 6.45 -1.35 -27.04
CA ALA A 201 7.78 -1.95 -27.13
C ALA A 201 7.73 -2.92 -28.31
N THR A 202 8.09 -2.37 -29.46
CA THR A 202 8.32 -3.05 -30.73
C THR A 202 9.25 -4.23 -30.50
N ARG A 203 8.69 -5.44 -30.39
CA ARG A 203 9.42 -6.70 -30.56
C ARG A 203 8.80 -7.41 -31.75
N ASN A 204 9.32 -7.08 -32.93
CA ASN A 204 9.65 -7.97 -34.03
C ASN A 204 9.91 -7.11 -35.27
N GLY A 205 11.18 -6.77 -35.48
CA GLY A 205 11.67 -6.58 -36.84
C GLY A 205 11.82 -7.96 -37.48
N SER A 206 11.33 -8.09 -38.71
CA SER A 206 12.08 -8.60 -39.87
C SER A 206 11.16 -9.31 -40.87
N HIS A 207 11.35 -8.93 -42.15
CA HIS A 207 11.05 -9.66 -43.39
C HIS A 207 9.57 -9.98 -43.68
N ALA A 208 9.03 -9.79 -44.89
CA ALA A 208 9.56 -9.43 -46.19
C ALA A 208 8.40 -8.85 -47.02
N SER A 209 8.70 -7.96 -47.96
CA SER A 209 7.77 -7.59 -49.03
C SER A 209 8.54 -7.63 -50.34
N GLU A 210 8.74 -8.86 -50.84
CA GLU A 210 8.92 -9.08 -52.26
C GLU A 210 7.56 -9.32 -52.91
N THR A 211 7.44 -8.85 -54.16
CA THR A 211 6.71 -9.47 -55.28
C THR A 211 5.50 -8.68 -55.84
N ARG A 212 5.82 -7.99 -56.96
CA ARG A 212 5.13 -7.93 -58.28
C ARG A 212 3.93 -7.01 -58.54
N CYS A 213 4.19 -6.11 -59.49
CA CYS A 213 3.50 -5.92 -60.78
C CYS A 213 2.03 -6.32 -60.90
N ALA A 214 1.21 -5.36 -61.32
CA ALA A 214 0.13 -5.60 -62.27
C ALA A 214 -0.02 -4.40 -63.20
N THR A 215 0.18 -4.66 -64.49
CA THR A 215 -0.32 -3.94 -65.65
C THR A 215 -1.84 -3.99 -65.71
N SER A 216 -2.49 -2.88 -66.09
CA SER A 216 -3.70 -2.79 -66.92
C SER A 216 -3.87 -1.33 -67.33
#